data_AF-A0AAN8YKP3-F1
#
_entry.id   AF-A0AAN8YKP3-F1
#
_cell.length_a   1.000
_cell.length_b   1.000
_cell.length_c   1.000
_cell.angle_alpha   90.00
_cell.angle_beta   90.00
_cell.angle_gamma   90.00
#
_symmetry.space_group_name_H-M   'P 1'
#
loop_
_entity.id
_entity.type
_entity.pdbx_description
1 polymer ?
#
loop_
_entity_poly.entity_id
_entity_poly.type
_entity_poly.pdbx_seq_one_letter_code
_entity_poly.pdbx_strand_id
1 'polypeptide(L)'
;MLTRISDINRLLKEVPKALRLSRHPARLVLECMGKFYFQGSNSYTKDSHMVRGRKASGLVLECFLLMIIDIVEIDKEVKEEAEKAALAWRKRLIAEGGVGRAYEIDARGLLLLMGCFGIPGGFRNEDIRDLLQISHISKVSRALRRSNVLMAKIPEIIEGMVKQNLEVDAVHIAYTFGIEDRFNPRRLLTSFLLDSRESLKKRNEKSLE
;
A
#
# COMPACT_ATOMS: atom_id res chain seq x y z
N MET A 1 -7.78 20.46 -1.81
CA MET A 1 -7.12 19.38 -1.02
C MET A 1 -6.24 19.94 0.08
N LEU A 2 -5.15 20.66 -0.23
CA LEU A 2 -4.17 21.13 0.77
C LEU A 2 -4.74 22.02 1.89
N THR A 3 -5.74 22.86 1.59
CA THR A 3 -6.38 23.78 2.55
C THR A 3 -7.36 23.11 3.51
N ARG A 4 -7.81 21.89 3.21
CA ARG A 4 -8.81 21.15 4.00
C ARG A 4 -8.30 19.78 4.47
N ILE A 5 -6.99 19.56 4.43
CA ILE A 5 -6.39 18.25 4.73
C ILE A 5 -6.61 17.78 6.17
N SER A 6 -7.01 18.69 7.07
CA SER A 6 -7.44 18.37 8.43
C SER A 6 -8.82 17.68 8.49
N ASP A 7 -9.68 17.87 7.49
CA ASP A 7 -11.01 17.25 7.39
C ASP A 7 -11.01 16.11 6.35
N ILE A 8 -10.23 15.07 6.64
CA ILE A 8 -10.03 13.92 5.76
C ILE A 8 -11.36 13.21 5.46
N ASN A 9 -12.22 13.04 6.47
CA ASN A 9 -13.49 12.31 6.32
C ASN A 9 -14.43 12.99 5.31
N ARG A 10 -14.52 14.32 5.36
CA ARG A 10 -15.30 15.07 4.38
C ARG A 10 -14.71 14.93 2.98
N LEU A 11 -13.39 15.06 2.84
CA LEU A 11 -12.71 14.90 1.55
C LEU A 11 -12.96 13.51 0.95
N LEU A 12 -12.84 12.45 1.74
CA LEU A 12 -13.11 11.07 1.31
C LEU A 12 -14.57 10.81 0.90
N LYS A 13 -15.50 11.71 1.26
CA LYS A 13 -16.93 11.63 0.88
C LYS A 13 -17.26 12.49 -0.33
N GLU A 14 -16.70 13.69 -0.42
CA GLU A 14 -17.02 14.68 -1.46
C GLU A 14 -16.16 14.53 -2.71
N VAL A 15 -14.83 14.33 -2.54
CA VAL A 15 -13.88 14.30 -3.65
C VAL A 15 -14.14 13.15 -4.62
N PRO A 16 -14.43 11.91 -4.18
CA PRO A 16 -14.78 10.84 -5.13
C PRO A 16 -16.00 11.19 -6.00
N LYS A 17 -17.00 11.88 -5.43
CA LYS A 17 -18.18 12.32 -6.19
C LYS A 17 -17.83 13.41 -7.20
N ALA A 18 -17.00 14.36 -6.80
CA ALA A 18 -16.54 15.43 -7.68
C ALA A 18 -15.64 14.91 -8.82
N LEU A 19 -14.78 13.93 -8.55
CA LEU A 19 -13.92 13.32 -9.56
C LEU A 19 -14.73 12.67 -10.69
N ARG A 20 -15.93 12.13 -10.42
CA ARG A 20 -16.83 11.58 -11.46
C ARG A 20 -17.32 12.60 -12.47
N LEU A 21 -17.29 13.88 -12.11
CA LEU A 21 -17.70 14.98 -12.99
C LEU A 21 -16.57 15.38 -13.96
N SER A 22 -15.35 14.90 -13.74
CA SER A 22 -14.22 15.13 -14.64
C SER A 22 -14.36 14.25 -15.89
N ARG A 23 -14.03 14.83 -17.06
CA ARG A 23 -13.96 14.07 -18.33
C ARG A 23 -12.84 13.04 -18.32
N HIS A 24 -11.70 13.36 -17.68
CA HIS A 24 -10.52 12.50 -17.62
C HIS A 24 -10.02 12.38 -16.17
N PRO A 25 -10.76 11.67 -15.29
CA PRO A 25 -10.44 11.64 -13.86
C PRO A 25 -9.09 10.99 -13.57
N ALA A 26 -8.72 9.95 -14.33
CA ALA A 26 -7.45 9.25 -14.16
C ALA A 26 -6.24 10.15 -14.48
N ARG A 27 -6.30 10.88 -15.60
CA ARG A 27 -5.28 11.86 -15.98
C ARG A 27 -5.17 12.98 -14.95
N LEU A 28 -6.31 13.54 -14.53
CA LEU A 28 -6.36 14.58 -13.50
C LEU A 28 -5.68 14.12 -12.21
N VAL A 29 -5.96 12.90 -11.76
CA VAL A 29 -5.36 12.32 -10.55
C VAL A 29 -3.85 12.16 -10.69
N LEU A 30 -3.38 11.65 -11.84
CA LEU A 30 -1.96 11.47 -12.10
C LEU A 30 -1.21 12.82 -12.17
N GLU A 31 -1.78 13.83 -12.84
CA GLU A 31 -1.23 15.18 -12.89
C GLU A 31 -1.22 15.85 -11.51
N CYS A 32 -2.27 15.63 -10.70
CA CYS A 32 -2.34 16.12 -9.32
C CYS A 32 -1.26 15.52 -8.43
N MET A 33 -0.73 14.34 -8.76
CA MET A 33 0.43 13.85 -8.05
C MET A 33 1.63 14.75 -8.32
N GLY A 34 1.88 15.18 -9.55
CA GLY A 34 3.11 15.91 -9.86
C GLY A 34 4.36 15.07 -9.57
N LYS A 35 5.52 15.71 -9.36
CA LYS A 35 6.84 15.03 -9.35
C LYS A 35 7.40 14.67 -7.98
N PHE A 36 6.59 14.70 -6.91
CA PHE A 36 7.11 14.49 -5.54
C PHE A 36 7.70 13.09 -5.31
N TYR A 37 7.28 12.09 -6.08
CA TYR A 37 7.80 10.73 -5.97
C TYR A 37 9.23 10.59 -6.51
N PHE A 38 9.76 11.59 -7.22
CA PHE A 38 11.19 11.65 -7.56
C PHE A 38 12.05 12.28 -6.45
N GLN A 39 11.43 12.96 -5.49
CA GLN A 39 12.16 13.69 -4.46
C GLN A 39 12.59 12.73 -3.34
N GLY A 40 13.88 12.79 -3.00
CA GLY A 40 14.48 11.85 -2.05
C GLY A 40 13.84 11.91 -0.68
N SER A 41 13.84 10.79 0.03
CA SER A 41 13.22 10.64 1.35
C SER A 41 13.83 11.56 2.41
N ASN A 42 15.07 12.04 2.24
CA ASN A 42 15.72 13.03 3.12
C ASN A 42 15.10 14.44 3.08
N SER A 43 14.17 14.69 2.17
CA SER A 43 13.37 15.92 2.14
C SER A 43 12.24 15.94 3.18
N TYR A 44 12.15 14.91 4.03
CA TYR A 44 11.26 14.81 5.18
C TYR A 44 11.71 15.69 6.34
N THR A 45 11.64 17.01 6.19
CA THR A 45 11.57 17.89 7.36
C THR A 45 10.12 17.93 7.85
N LYS A 46 9.92 17.66 9.15
CA LYS A 46 8.60 17.76 9.82
C LYS A 46 8.02 19.15 9.49
N ASP A 47 6.78 19.19 9.01
CA ASP A 47 6.02 20.38 8.62
C ASP A 47 6.39 21.11 7.32
N SER A 48 7.24 20.52 6.47
CA SER A 48 7.48 21.08 5.15
C SER A 48 6.24 21.05 4.26
N HIS A 49 6.16 22.02 3.35
CA HIS A 49 5.15 22.06 2.28
C HIS A 49 5.11 20.72 1.49
N MET A 50 6.24 20.03 1.41
CA MET A 50 6.36 18.72 0.75
C MET A 50 5.60 17.61 1.46
N VAL A 51 5.62 17.55 2.79
CA VAL A 51 4.84 16.54 3.54
C VAL A 51 3.35 16.74 3.30
N ARG A 52 2.88 17.99 3.29
CA ARG A 52 1.48 18.33 2.93
C ARG A 52 1.14 17.94 1.49
N GLY A 53 2.04 18.21 0.54
CA GLY A 53 1.92 17.78 -0.85
C GLY A 53 1.75 16.26 -0.97
N ARG A 54 2.67 15.48 -0.40
CA ARG A 54 2.61 14.01 -0.43
C ARG A 54 1.33 13.46 0.21
N LYS A 55 0.91 14.02 1.34
CA LYS A 55 -0.36 13.63 2.00
C LYS A 55 -1.57 13.92 1.11
N ALA A 56 -1.61 15.09 0.49
CA ALA A 56 -2.69 15.45 -0.42
C ALA A 56 -2.73 14.52 -1.63
N SER A 57 -1.58 14.19 -2.22
CA SER A 57 -1.49 13.28 -3.36
C SER A 57 -1.91 11.85 -3.00
N GLY A 58 -1.49 11.34 -1.85
CA GLY A 58 -2.00 10.07 -1.32
C GLY A 58 -3.51 10.09 -1.14
N LEU A 59 -4.06 11.18 -0.60
CA LEU A 59 -5.50 11.34 -0.43
C LEU A 59 -6.27 11.41 -1.76
N VAL A 60 -5.69 12.04 -2.79
CA VAL A 60 -6.27 12.06 -4.15
C VAL A 60 -6.34 10.64 -4.73
N LEU A 61 -5.28 9.85 -4.59
CA LEU A 61 -5.27 8.44 -5.03
C LEU A 61 -6.29 7.59 -4.25
N GLU A 62 -6.38 7.80 -2.94
CA GLU A 62 -7.40 7.14 -2.11
C GLU A 62 -8.81 7.48 -2.59
N CYS A 63 -9.07 8.77 -2.86
CA CYS A 63 -10.36 9.22 -3.39
C CYS A 63 -10.66 8.61 -4.77
N PHE A 64 -9.64 8.45 -5.62
CA PHE A 64 -9.79 7.83 -6.94
C PHE A 64 -10.17 6.36 -6.82
N LEU A 65 -9.53 5.58 -5.95
CA LEU A 65 -9.92 4.19 -5.67
C LEU A 65 -11.36 4.07 -5.15
N LEU A 66 -11.77 5.00 -4.29
CA LEU A 66 -13.14 5.05 -3.78
C LEU A 66 -14.16 5.48 -4.83
N MET A 67 -13.71 6.22 -5.84
CA MET A 67 -14.54 6.61 -6.98
C MET A 67 -14.77 5.44 -7.93
N ILE A 68 -13.73 4.64 -8.21
CA ILE A 68 -13.75 3.51 -9.15
C ILE A 68 -14.82 2.50 -8.68
N ILE A 69 -15.99 2.65 -9.29
CA ILE A 69 -17.05 1.65 -9.32
C ILE A 69 -16.96 1.06 -10.72
N ASP A 70 -16.02 0.13 -10.89
CA ASP A 70 -15.97 -0.91 -11.93
C ASP A 70 -16.08 -0.50 -13.43
N ILE A 71 -16.13 0.79 -13.77
CA ILE A 71 -16.53 1.30 -15.12
C ILE A 71 -15.55 2.34 -15.68
N VAL A 72 -14.50 2.74 -14.94
CA VAL A 72 -13.55 3.75 -15.44
C VAL A 72 -12.51 3.05 -16.31
N GLU A 73 -12.71 3.09 -17.62
CA GLU A 73 -11.66 2.76 -18.56
C GLU A 73 -10.58 3.84 -18.49
N ILE A 74 -9.41 3.46 -17.97
CA ILE A 74 -8.25 4.35 -17.89
C ILE A 74 -7.48 4.24 -19.20
N ASP A 75 -7.29 5.38 -19.86
CA ASP A 75 -6.52 5.51 -21.09
C ASP A 75 -5.16 4.81 -20.98
N LYS A 76 -4.78 4.08 -22.04
CA LYS A 76 -3.51 3.33 -22.08
C LYS A 76 -2.31 4.23 -21.81
N GLU A 77 -2.28 5.43 -22.38
CA GLU A 77 -1.21 6.42 -22.16
C GLU A 77 -1.07 6.77 -20.67
N VAL A 78 -2.19 6.98 -19.97
CA VAL A 78 -2.20 7.31 -18.54
C VAL A 78 -1.68 6.12 -17.71
N LYS A 79 -2.04 4.89 -18.07
CA LYS A 79 -1.49 3.70 -17.42
C LYS A 79 0.02 3.57 -17.60
N GLU A 80 0.52 3.79 -18.83
CA GLU A 80 1.95 3.72 -19.12
C GLU A 80 2.75 4.82 -18.39
N GLU A 81 2.19 6.03 -18.28
CA GLU A 81 2.81 7.10 -17.50
C GLU A 81 2.84 6.77 -16.00
N ALA A 82 1.73 6.27 -15.45
CA ALA A 82 1.65 5.83 -14.06
C ALA A 82 2.60 4.65 -13.77
N GLU A 83 2.76 3.73 -14.72
CA GLU A 83 3.72 2.62 -14.64
C GLU A 83 5.16 3.14 -14.54
N LYS A 84 5.56 4.05 -15.44
CA LYS A 84 6.89 4.69 -15.40
C LYS A 84 7.12 5.40 -14.07
N ALA A 85 6.11 6.11 -13.57
CA ALA A 85 6.17 6.79 -12.27
C ALA A 85 6.38 5.80 -11.12
N ALA A 86 5.62 4.70 -11.08
CA ALA A 86 5.74 3.67 -10.05
C ALA A 86 7.12 2.98 -10.08
N LEU A 87 7.63 2.64 -11.27
CA LEU A 87 8.96 2.05 -11.44
C LEU A 87 10.08 3.01 -11.01
N ALA A 88 9.98 4.28 -11.36
CA ALA A 88 10.94 5.29 -10.93
C ALA A 88 10.90 5.48 -9.40
N TRP A 89 9.72 5.48 -8.79
CA TRP A 89 9.56 5.55 -7.34
C TRP A 89 10.19 4.34 -6.66
N ARG A 90 9.93 3.12 -7.14
CA ARG A 90 10.58 1.90 -6.66
C ARG A 90 12.10 1.98 -6.76
N LYS A 91 12.63 2.42 -7.91
CA LYS A 91 14.07 2.59 -8.12
C LYS A 91 14.68 3.56 -7.10
N ARG A 92 13.99 4.65 -6.79
CA ARG A 92 14.39 5.59 -5.74
C ARG A 92 14.45 4.92 -4.37
N LEU A 93 13.39 4.22 -3.96
CA LEU A 93 13.34 3.52 -2.66
C LEU A 93 14.45 2.49 -2.52
N ILE A 94 14.79 1.78 -3.61
CA ILE A 94 15.92 0.85 -3.62
C ILE A 94 17.24 1.59 -3.38
N ALA A 95 17.47 2.71 -4.06
CA ALA A 95 18.66 3.54 -3.86
C ALA A 95 18.76 4.14 -2.45
N GLU A 96 17.62 4.33 -1.78
CA GLU A 96 17.51 4.85 -0.42
C GLU A 96 17.65 3.78 0.68
N GLY A 97 18.11 2.57 0.33
CA GLY A 97 18.35 1.49 1.28
C GLY A 97 17.34 0.34 1.23
N GLY A 98 16.51 0.30 0.20
CA GLY A 98 15.56 -0.79 -0.06
C GLY A 98 14.11 -0.40 0.23
N VAL A 99 13.17 -1.09 -0.43
CA VAL A 99 11.73 -0.89 -0.26
C VAL A 99 11.30 -1.10 1.20
N GLY A 100 11.87 -2.11 1.87
CA GLY A 100 11.66 -2.39 3.30
C GLY A 100 12.12 -1.30 4.28
N ARG A 101 12.78 -0.24 3.81
CA ARG A 101 13.18 0.92 4.63
C ARG A 101 12.46 2.21 4.23
N ALA A 102 11.44 2.13 3.38
CA ALA A 102 10.66 3.27 2.96
C ALA A 102 9.94 3.95 4.14
N TYR A 103 9.67 5.24 4.02
CA TYR A 103 8.77 5.93 4.96
C TYR A 103 7.32 5.50 4.75
N GLU A 104 6.51 5.51 5.82
CA GLU A 104 5.08 5.16 5.81
C GLU A 104 4.31 5.82 4.65
N ILE A 105 4.56 7.11 4.38
CA ILE A 105 3.86 7.83 3.30
C ILE A 105 4.21 7.31 1.92
N ASP A 106 5.47 6.92 1.72
CA ASP A 106 5.96 6.46 0.43
C ASP A 106 5.43 5.07 0.17
N ALA A 107 5.47 4.21 1.20
CA ALA A 107 4.89 2.89 1.13
C ALA A 107 3.40 2.94 0.79
N ARG A 108 2.63 3.78 1.51
CA ARG A 108 1.21 3.97 1.26
C ARG A 108 0.93 4.59 -0.10
N GLY A 109 1.66 5.63 -0.46
CA GLY A 109 1.47 6.35 -1.73
C GLY A 109 1.71 5.44 -2.93
N LEU A 110 2.77 4.62 -2.87
CA LEU A 110 3.10 3.69 -3.94
C LEU A 110 2.07 2.54 -4.05
N LEU A 111 1.59 2.00 -2.93
CA LEU A 111 0.47 1.04 -2.93
C LEU A 111 -0.80 1.62 -3.53
N LEU A 112 -1.16 2.85 -3.16
CA LEU A 112 -2.34 3.52 -3.70
C LEU A 112 -2.20 3.76 -5.21
N LEU A 113 -1.02 4.20 -5.68
CA LEU A 113 -0.73 4.37 -7.10
C LEU A 113 -0.90 3.05 -7.87
N MET A 114 -0.27 1.96 -7.39
CA MET A 114 -0.43 0.65 -8.01
C MET A 114 -1.88 0.16 -7.95
N GLY A 115 -2.59 0.45 -6.86
CA GLY A 115 -4.00 0.13 -6.73
C GLY A 115 -4.87 0.81 -7.78
N CYS A 116 -4.55 2.06 -8.12
CA CYS A 116 -5.28 2.88 -9.08
C CYS A 116 -5.00 2.46 -10.54
N PHE A 117 -3.73 2.23 -10.88
CA PHE A 117 -3.29 2.15 -12.27
C PHE A 117 -2.75 0.77 -12.69
N GLY A 118 -2.56 -0.14 -11.74
CA GLY A 118 -2.01 -1.47 -11.95
C GLY A 118 -0.63 -1.65 -11.32
N ILE A 119 -0.21 -2.92 -11.16
CA ILE A 119 1.09 -3.29 -10.60
C ILE A 119 2.07 -3.47 -11.78
N PRO A 120 3.14 -2.66 -11.87
CA PRO A 120 4.14 -2.82 -12.92
C PRO A 120 4.88 -4.16 -12.81
N GLY A 121 5.26 -4.75 -13.94
CA GLY A 121 5.97 -6.05 -13.98
C GLY A 121 7.33 -6.04 -13.27
N GLY A 122 7.92 -4.86 -13.01
CA GLY A 122 9.17 -4.72 -12.25
C GLY A 122 9.03 -4.85 -10.73
N PHE A 123 7.81 -4.99 -10.18
CA PHE A 123 7.59 -5.21 -8.75
C PHE A 123 7.60 -6.69 -8.40
N ARG A 124 8.42 -7.05 -7.41
CA ARG A 124 8.45 -8.40 -6.85
C ARG A 124 7.45 -8.54 -5.71
N ASN A 125 7.13 -9.77 -5.35
CA ASN A 125 6.25 -10.05 -4.22
C ASN A 125 6.82 -9.50 -2.90
N GLU A 126 8.13 -9.54 -2.71
CA GLU A 126 8.78 -8.99 -1.52
C GLU A 126 8.61 -7.47 -1.46
N ASP A 127 8.68 -6.78 -2.60
CA ASP A 127 8.50 -5.33 -2.63
C ASP A 127 7.06 -4.98 -2.21
N ILE A 128 6.06 -5.72 -2.69
CA ILE A 128 4.65 -5.50 -2.32
C ILE A 128 4.41 -5.84 -0.85
N ARG A 129 4.95 -6.96 -0.36
CA ARG A 129 4.90 -7.37 1.06
C ARG A 129 5.46 -6.26 1.97
N ASP A 130 6.66 -5.78 1.67
CA ASP A 130 7.33 -4.75 2.47
C ASP A 130 6.49 -3.45 2.50
N LEU A 131 5.93 -3.05 1.36
CA LEU A 131 5.04 -1.89 1.29
C LEU A 131 3.78 -2.09 2.16
N LEU A 132 3.18 -3.29 2.14
CA LEU A 132 1.99 -3.61 2.95
C LEU A 132 2.31 -3.54 4.45
N GLN A 133 3.46 -4.04 4.88
CA GLN A 133 3.89 -4.00 6.29
C GLN A 133 4.15 -2.56 6.79
N ILE A 134 4.73 -1.70 5.94
CA ILE A 134 5.16 -0.33 6.33
C ILE A 134 4.03 0.70 6.23
N SER A 135 3.06 0.49 5.35
CA SER A 135 2.11 1.54 4.95
C SER A 135 0.97 1.82 5.94
N HIS A 136 0.88 1.11 7.06
CA HIS A 136 -0.28 1.10 7.95
C HIS A 136 -1.60 0.94 7.16
N ILE A 137 -1.69 -0.16 6.42
CA ILE A 137 -2.78 -0.49 5.49
C ILE A 137 -4.18 -0.32 6.08
N SER A 138 -4.38 -0.51 7.39
CA SER A 138 -5.67 -0.31 8.05
C SER A 138 -6.26 1.08 7.79
N LYS A 139 -5.42 2.13 7.69
CA LYS A 139 -5.85 3.52 7.45
C LYS A 139 -6.47 3.74 6.07
N VAL A 140 -6.09 2.94 5.07
CA VAL A 140 -6.53 3.08 3.67
C VAL A 140 -7.16 1.82 3.09
N SER A 141 -7.39 0.81 3.93
CA SER A 141 -7.87 -0.52 3.55
C SER A 141 -9.17 -0.46 2.75
N ARG A 142 -10.11 0.41 3.15
CA ARG A 142 -11.38 0.62 2.45
C ARG A 142 -11.19 1.01 0.99
N ALA A 143 -10.18 1.83 0.68
CA ALA A 143 -9.86 2.23 -0.69
C ALA A 143 -9.08 1.11 -1.41
N LEU A 144 -8.07 0.53 -0.78
CA LEU A 144 -7.25 -0.52 -1.40
C LEU A 144 -8.09 -1.77 -1.77
N ARG A 145 -9.09 -2.13 -0.96
CA ARG A 145 -10.05 -3.21 -1.26
C ARG A 145 -10.89 -2.97 -2.53
N ARG A 146 -10.94 -1.74 -3.03
CA ARG A 146 -11.61 -1.41 -4.31
C ARG A 146 -10.74 -1.70 -5.53
N SER A 147 -9.44 -1.96 -5.34
CA SER A 147 -8.54 -2.29 -6.45
C SER A 147 -8.60 -3.78 -6.78
N ASN A 148 -9.17 -4.12 -7.93
CA ASN A 148 -9.22 -5.51 -8.41
C ASN A 148 -7.81 -6.09 -8.60
N VAL A 149 -6.84 -5.28 -9.05
CA VAL A 149 -5.45 -5.72 -9.26
C VAL A 149 -4.76 -6.06 -7.94
N LEU A 150 -4.92 -5.23 -6.91
CA LEU A 150 -4.37 -5.55 -5.58
C LEU A 150 -5.09 -6.75 -4.97
N MET A 151 -6.42 -6.79 -5.03
CA MET A 151 -7.20 -7.89 -4.47
C MET A 151 -6.87 -9.24 -5.12
N ALA A 152 -6.52 -9.26 -6.42
CA ALA A 152 -6.04 -10.45 -7.10
C ALA A 152 -4.61 -10.84 -6.67
N LYS A 153 -3.74 -9.87 -6.37
CA LYS A 153 -2.34 -10.11 -6.01
C LYS A 153 -2.14 -10.50 -4.55
N ILE A 154 -2.94 -9.94 -3.63
CA ILE A 154 -2.76 -10.11 -2.18
C ILE A 154 -2.74 -11.58 -1.72
N PRO A 155 -3.58 -12.50 -2.25
CA PRO A 155 -3.50 -13.90 -1.85
C PRO A 155 -2.12 -14.51 -2.07
N GLU A 156 -1.49 -14.25 -3.21
CA GLU A 156 -0.14 -14.72 -3.52
C GLU A 156 0.90 -14.15 -2.55
N ILE A 157 0.75 -12.89 -2.15
CA ILE A 157 1.64 -12.26 -1.16
C ILE A 157 1.50 -12.96 0.21
N ILE A 158 0.27 -13.20 0.66
CA ILE A 158 -0.01 -13.87 1.94
C ILE A 158 0.54 -15.30 1.93
N GLU A 159 0.37 -16.05 0.85
CA GLU A 159 0.95 -17.39 0.70
C GLU A 159 2.48 -17.36 0.81
N GLY A 160 3.12 -16.38 0.18
CA GLY A 160 4.56 -16.16 0.30
C GLY A 160 5.00 -15.86 1.73
N MET A 161 4.23 -15.04 2.46
CA MET A 161 4.49 -14.71 3.86
C MET A 161 4.37 -15.92 4.78
N VAL A 162 3.34 -16.75 4.60
CA VAL A 162 3.17 -17.98 5.39
C VAL A 162 4.35 -18.93 5.18
N LYS A 163 4.85 -19.09 3.95
CA LYS A 163 6.05 -19.90 3.66
C LYS A 163 7.33 -19.36 4.30
N GLN A 164 7.34 -18.10 4.70
CA GLN A 164 8.47 -17.40 5.32
C GLN A 164 8.33 -17.29 6.85
N ASN A 165 7.37 -18.00 7.47
CA ASN A 165 7.06 -17.93 8.90
C ASN A 165 6.69 -16.51 9.37
N LEU A 166 5.95 -15.78 8.53
CA LEU A 166 5.38 -14.46 8.84
C LEU A 166 3.86 -14.58 9.09
N GLU A 167 3.42 -15.58 9.85
CA GLU A 167 2.01 -15.95 9.99
C GLU A 167 1.16 -14.84 10.59
N VAL A 168 1.68 -14.14 11.61
CA VAL A 168 0.96 -13.07 12.30
C VAL A 168 0.67 -11.90 11.35
N ASP A 169 1.69 -11.47 10.58
CA ASP A 169 1.53 -10.41 9.59
C ASP A 169 0.64 -10.85 8.42
N ALA A 170 0.80 -12.10 7.97
CA ALA A 170 -0.04 -12.68 6.92
C ALA A 170 -1.53 -12.65 7.31
N VAL A 171 -1.84 -13.04 8.55
CA VAL A 171 -3.19 -12.98 9.11
C VAL A 171 -3.67 -11.53 9.25
N HIS A 172 -2.83 -10.60 9.72
CA HIS A 172 -3.18 -9.18 9.80
C HIS A 172 -3.58 -8.61 8.43
N ILE A 173 -2.83 -8.91 7.38
CA ILE A 173 -3.15 -8.50 6.01
C ILE A 173 -4.44 -9.16 5.55
N ALA A 174 -4.62 -10.47 5.78
CA ALA A 174 -5.83 -11.19 5.38
C ALA A 174 -7.11 -10.54 5.94
N TYR A 175 -7.15 -10.26 7.25
CA TYR A 175 -8.26 -9.54 7.89
C TYR A 175 -8.40 -8.11 7.35
N THR A 176 -7.26 -7.42 7.13
CA THR A 176 -7.28 -6.04 6.61
C THR A 176 -7.85 -5.96 5.20
N PHE A 177 -7.81 -7.04 4.42
CA PHE A 177 -8.42 -7.12 3.09
C PHE A 177 -9.73 -7.91 3.03
N GLY A 178 -10.17 -8.52 4.13
CA GLY A 178 -11.45 -9.25 4.20
C GLY A 178 -11.41 -10.58 3.45
N ILE A 179 -10.26 -11.26 3.46
CA ILE A 179 -10.04 -12.55 2.79
C ILE A 179 -9.51 -13.62 3.75
N GLU A 180 -9.62 -13.38 5.05
CA GLU A 180 -9.15 -14.26 6.12
C GLU A 180 -9.66 -15.70 6.01
N ASP A 181 -10.89 -15.89 5.54
CA ASP A 181 -11.51 -17.21 5.38
C ASP A 181 -10.70 -18.14 4.45
N ARG A 182 -9.95 -17.57 3.50
CA ARG A 182 -9.12 -18.35 2.57
C ARG A 182 -7.86 -18.93 3.22
N PHE A 183 -7.44 -18.40 4.36
CA PHE A 183 -6.13 -18.69 4.96
C PHE A 183 -6.21 -19.45 6.30
N ASN A 184 -7.42 -19.68 6.82
CA ASN A 184 -7.65 -20.33 8.13
C ASN A 184 -6.76 -19.72 9.23
N PRO A 185 -7.08 -18.49 9.70
CA PRO A 185 -6.24 -17.75 10.63
C PRO A 185 -5.98 -18.51 11.92
N ARG A 186 -6.98 -19.25 12.41
CA ARG A 186 -6.87 -20.07 13.62
C ARG A 186 -5.74 -21.08 13.49
N ARG A 187 -5.65 -21.79 12.35
CA ARG A 187 -4.59 -22.78 12.12
C ARG A 187 -3.22 -22.11 12.08
N LEU A 188 -3.08 -21.01 11.34
CA LEU A 188 -1.82 -20.27 11.21
C LEU A 188 -1.31 -19.77 12.56
N LEU A 189 -2.17 -19.09 13.33
CA LEU A 189 -1.82 -18.57 14.65
C LEU A 189 -1.53 -19.68 15.67
N THR A 190 -2.24 -20.81 15.58
CA THR A 190 -1.96 -21.97 16.45
C THR A 190 -0.58 -22.55 16.16
N SER A 191 -0.22 -22.73 14.88
CA SER A 191 1.12 -23.19 14.50
C SER A 191 2.19 -22.26 15.05
N PHE A 192 2.06 -20.96 14.79
CA PHE A 192 2.99 -19.93 15.29
C PHE A 192 3.17 -19.98 16.82
N LEU A 193 2.10 -20.13 17.59
CA LEU A 193 2.15 -20.22 19.06
C LEU A 193 2.84 -21.50 19.53
N LEU A 194 2.60 -22.63 18.86
CA LEU A 194 3.26 -23.90 19.18
C LEU A 194 4.77 -23.81 18.91
N ASP A 195 5.17 -23.33 17.73
CA ASP A 195 6.56 -23.18 17.32
C ASP A 195 7.33 -22.20 18.23
N SER A 196 6.68 -21.10 18.60
CA SER A 196 7.23 -20.12 19.55
C SER A 196 7.44 -20.74 20.93
N ARG A 197 6.48 -21.54 21.42
CA ARG A 197 6.58 -22.21 22.72
C ARG A 197 7.70 -23.25 22.74
N GLU A 198 7.87 -24.02 21.69
CA GLU A 198 8.97 -24.99 21.57
C GLU A 198 10.33 -24.31 21.52
N SER A 199 10.44 -23.22 20.76
CA SER A 199 11.66 -22.41 20.68
C SER A 199 12.06 -21.83 22.03
N LEU A 200 11.09 -21.36 22.83
CA LEU A 200 11.32 -20.87 24.18
C LEU A 200 11.80 -21.98 25.14
N LYS A 201 11.20 -23.17 25.08
CA LYS A 201 11.64 -24.32 25.91
C LYS A 201 13.10 -24.69 25.63
N LYS A 202 13.47 -24.84 24.35
CA LYS A 202 14.84 -25.15 23.93
C LYS A 202 15.85 -24.10 24.39
N ARG A 203 15.45 -22.82 24.44
CA ARG A 203 16.31 -21.73 24.91
C ARG A 203 16.55 -21.81 26.42
N ASN A 204 15.53 -22.16 27.20
CA ASN A 204 15.64 -22.28 28.65
C ASN A 204 16.49 -23.49 29.06
N GLU A 205 16.35 -24.61 28.36
CA GLU A 205 17.19 -25.80 28.57
C GLU A 205 18.68 -25.51 28.33
N LYS A 206 19.01 -24.78 27.24
CA LYS A 206 20.39 -24.35 26.94
C LYS A 206 20.97 -23.30 27.89
N SER A 207 20.14 -22.61 28.68
CA SER A 207 20.62 -21.63 29.67
C SER A 207 20.85 -22.23 31.06
N LEU A 208 20.48 -23.51 31.24
CA LEU A 208 20.66 -24.28 32.46
C LEU A 208 21.87 -25.25 32.38
N GLU A 209 22.48 -25.36 31.19
CA GLU A 209 23.78 -26.01 30.93
C GLU A 209 24.92 -24.99 30.96
#